data_AF-A0A952A213-F1
#
_entry.id   AF-A0A952A213-F1
#
_cell.length_a   1.000
_cell.length_b   1.000
_cell.length_c   1.000
_cell.angle_alpha   90.00
_cell.angle_beta   90.00
_cell.angle_gamma   90.00
#
_symmetry.space_group_name_H-M   'P 1'
#
loop_
_entity.id
_entity.type
_entity.pdbx_description
1 polymer ?
#
loop_
_entity_poly.entity_id
_entity_poly.type
_entity_poly.pdbx_seq_one_letter_code
_entity_poly.pdbx_strand_id
1 'polypeptide(L)'
;MLRLAALLLAATTPAAWQAVPIPRSPGLPYAAKTLPDRIVLTAGADSSREMAVAFRTDTAQATAEAEIAPASDGPSLGARTVRVVGSSSEIENENGAARYHQVRFTGLEPGRAYVYRVKGSEGWSEWLQFRTASAEAQPFRFLYFGDTQNNILSIASRVIRQAFHATASPALVVHAGDLVAQRDNLAHDDEWGEWTQAGGYNYSIVPQLPATGNHEYVDNELPDGTEQYVLGPHWPHQFVLPANGADAAKATTYFVDYQGVRFIILDGTAALELGALEGQTRWLDATLAASKARWNVVLFHQPIFTCARPNDTAKLKAAWKPVFEARKVDLVLQGHDHCYSRLTAESGKTVSAKARADGKVQGPVYLVSVTGSKMYGLNVRAGKQPDRVAEDTELYQVVDVAADRLQFRTYTASGRLYDGFDLIRHADGNRLVEIPEAAGPVRRCAGQTGPDGVPCTANAKD
;
A
#
# COMPACT_ATOMS: atom_id res chain seq x y z
N MET A 1 -30.96 29.14 -57.28
CA MET A 1 -30.88 29.47 -55.84
C MET A 1 -30.25 28.31 -55.09
N LEU A 2 -28.93 28.32 -54.90
CA LEU A 2 -28.22 27.35 -54.04
C LEU A 2 -28.33 27.82 -52.59
N ARG A 3 -28.96 27.03 -51.70
CA ARG A 3 -28.94 27.28 -50.26
C ARG A 3 -27.71 26.59 -49.66
N LEU A 4 -26.71 27.36 -49.26
CA LEU A 4 -25.67 26.91 -48.34
C LEU A 4 -26.33 26.69 -46.96
N ALA A 5 -26.36 25.44 -46.49
CA ALA A 5 -26.64 25.14 -45.10
C ALA A 5 -25.34 25.27 -44.31
N ALA A 6 -25.22 26.31 -43.49
CA ALA A 6 -24.14 26.45 -42.52
C ALA A 6 -24.37 25.42 -41.40
N LEU A 7 -23.47 24.43 -41.28
CA LEU A 7 -23.39 23.60 -40.09
C LEU A 7 -22.84 24.46 -38.94
N LEU A 8 -23.71 24.86 -38.02
CA LEU A 8 -23.28 25.31 -36.70
C LEU A 8 -22.79 24.06 -35.93
N LEU A 9 -21.47 23.92 -35.77
CA LEU A 9 -20.94 23.08 -34.71
C LEU A 9 -21.27 23.75 -33.38
N ALA A 10 -22.27 23.21 -32.67
CA ALA A 10 -22.48 23.53 -31.27
C ALA A 10 -21.23 23.08 -30.49
N ALA A 11 -20.53 24.04 -29.89
CA ALA A 11 -19.48 23.74 -28.91
C ALA A 11 -20.16 23.08 -27.70
N THR A 12 -20.14 21.75 -27.65
CA THR A 12 -20.51 21.01 -26.44
C THR A 12 -19.43 21.29 -25.41
N THR A 13 -19.77 22.06 -24.38
CA THR A 13 -18.94 22.14 -23.17
C THR A 13 -18.82 20.72 -22.62
N PRO A 14 -17.59 20.21 -22.36
CA PRO A 14 -17.46 18.89 -21.75
C PRO A 14 -18.16 18.95 -20.39
N ALA A 15 -19.17 18.09 -20.20
CA ALA A 15 -19.80 17.92 -18.91
C ALA A 15 -18.72 17.53 -17.91
N ALA A 16 -18.67 18.22 -16.76
CA ALA A 16 -17.78 17.84 -15.66
C ALA A 16 -18.08 16.38 -15.30
N TRP A 17 -17.05 15.53 -15.34
CA TRP A 17 -17.18 14.13 -14.95
C TRP A 17 -17.46 14.11 -13.45
N GLN A 18 -18.72 13.90 -13.08
CA GLN A 18 -19.07 13.54 -11.71
C GLN A 18 -19.00 12.02 -11.65
N ALA A 19 -18.04 11.49 -10.88
CA ALA A 19 -18.14 10.10 -10.45
C ALA A 19 -19.50 9.98 -9.76
N VAL A 20 -20.45 9.29 -10.39
CA VAL A 20 -21.70 8.95 -9.72
C VAL A 20 -21.27 8.08 -8.55
N PRO A 21 -21.48 8.50 -7.29
CA PRO A 21 -21.13 7.66 -6.17
C PRO A 21 -21.83 6.32 -6.39
N ILE A 22 -21.08 5.22 -6.36
CA ILE A 22 -21.70 4.01 -5.81
C ILE A 22 -22.23 4.50 -4.46
N PRO A 23 -23.52 4.29 -4.15
CA PRO A 23 -24.08 4.85 -2.94
C PRO A 23 -23.12 4.57 -1.78
N ARG A 24 -22.58 5.64 -1.18
CA ARG A 24 -22.07 5.62 0.19
C ARG A 24 -23.29 5.35 1.04
N SER A 25 -23.78 4.13 1.01
CA SER A 25 -24.95 3.70 1.73
C SER A 25 -24.44 2.99 2.96
N PRO A 26 -24.23 3.70 4.08
CA PRO A 26 -24.30 3.09 5.39
C PRO A 26 -25.46 2.08 5.41
N GLY A 27 -25.18 0.81 5.70
CA GLY A 27 -26.18 -0.26 5.72
C GLY A 27 -25.80 -1.57 5.00
N LEU A 28 -26.84 -2.31 4.60
CA LEU A 28 -26.89 -3.76 4.34
C LEU A 28 -25.75 -4.47 3.58
N PRO A 29 -25.06 -3.92 2.54
CA PRO A 29 -24.04 -4.72 1.83
C PRO A 29 -22.85 -5.16 2.71
N TYR A 30 -22.53 -4.39 3.75
CA TYR A 30 -21.35 -4.63 4.60
C TYR A 30 -21.66 -5.05 6.04
N ALA A 31 -22.93 -5.28 6.38
CA ALA A 31 -23.30 -5.93 7.63
C ALA A 31 -22.60 -7.29 7.76
N ALA A 32 -22.18 -7.61 8.99
CA ALA A 32 -21.51 -8.88 9.27
C ALA A 32 -22.42 -10.08 9.01
N LYS A 33 -21.82 -11.22 8.63
CA LYS A 33 -22.53 -12.43 8.20
C LYS A 33 -22.12 -13.63 9.04
N THR A 34 -22.97 -14.66 9.05
CA THR A 34 -22.69 -15.96 9.71
C THR A 34 -21.50 -16.70 9.08
N LEU A 35 -21.27 -16.51 7.78
CA LEU A 35 -20.08 -16.98 7.07
C LEU A 35 -18.97 -15.93 7.11
N PRO A 36 -17.69 -16.36 7.17
CA PRO A 36 -16.57 -15.43 7.21
C PRO A 36 -16.49 -14.52 6.00
N ASP A 37 -16.29 -13.23 6.24
CA ASP A 37 -15.94 -12.23 5.23
C ASP A 37 -14.71 -11.43 5.65
N ARG A 38 -14.31 -10.45 4.82
CA ARG A 38 -13.13 -9.59 5.06
C ARG A 38 -11.87 -10.38 5.45
N ILE A 39 -11.64 -11.49 4.74
CA ILE A 39 -10.50 -12.38 4.98
C ILE A 39 -9.24 -11.71 4.42
N VAL A 40 -8.31 -11.35 5.30
CA VAL A 40 -7.06 -10.67 4.96
C VAL A 40 -5.89 -11.49 5.47
N LEU A 41 -5.04 -11.95 4.56
CA LEU A 41 -3.78 -12.62 4.87
C LEU A 41 -2.70 -11.57 5.14
N THR A 42 -1.91 -11.76 6.20
CA THR A 42 -0.73 -10.94 6.52
C THR A 42 0.50 -11.82 6.69
N ALA A 43 1.66 -11.24 6.38
CA ALA A 43 2.94 -11.89 6.55
C ALA A 43 3.35 -11.94 8.03
N GLY A 44 3.93 -13.07 8.46
CA GLY A 44 4.68 -13.12 9.71
C GLY A 44 6.05 -12.44 9.59
N ALA A 45 6.70 -12.14 10.73
CA ALA A 45 8.03 -11.52 10.74
C ALA A 45 9.05 -12.34 9.92
N ASP A 46 9.02 -13.66 10.07
CA ASP A 46 9.68 -14.62 9.19
C ASP A 46 8.62 -15.31 8.32
N SER A 47 8.42 -14.78 7.12
CA SER A 47 7.42 -15.27 6.17
C SER A 47 7.70 -16.68 5.63
N SER A 48 8.86 -17.27 5.95
CA SER A 48 9.17 -18.66 5.60
C SER A 48 8.57 -19.66 6.59
N ARG A 49 8.20 -19.20 7.79
CA ARG A 49 7.73 -20.03 8.91
C ARG A 49 6.40 -19.57 9.50
N GLU A 50 5.97 -18.35 9.21
CA GLU A 50 4.77 -17.75 9.79
C GLU A 50 3.95 -16.98 8.75
N MET A 51 2.64 -17.19 8.78
CA MET A 51 1.61 -16.37 8.13
C MET A 51 0.47 -16.16 9.12
N ALA A 52 -0.34 -15.13 8.93
CA ALA A 52 -1.49 -14.89 9.78
C ALA A 52 -2.69 -14.43 8.96
N VAL A 53 -3.88 -14.63 9.50
CA VAL A 53 -5.14 -14.23 8.86
C VAL A 53 -6.03 -13.52 9.86
N ALA A 54 -6.57 -12.38 9.43
CA ALA A 54 -7.73 -11.75 10.05
C ALA A 54 -8.97 -12.04 9.20
N PHE A 55 -10.12 -12.22 9.85
CA PHE A 55 -11.41 -12.35 9.17
C PHE A 55 -12.53 -11.87 10.10
N ARG A 56 -13.70 -11.59 9.53
CA ARG A 56 -14.86 -11.10 10.25
C ARG A 56 -16.04 -12.05 10.12
N THR A 57 -16.85 -12.14 11.16
CA THR A 57 -18.18 -12.77 11.17
C THR A 57 -19.15 -11.89 11.94
N ASP A 58 -20.42 -12.29 11.96
CA ASP A 58 -21.35 -11.88 12.99
C ASP A 58 -20.92 -12.36 14.39
N THR A 59 -21.70 -12.03 15.42
CA THR A 59 -21.38 -12.37 16.81
C THR A 59 -21.71 -13.83 17.18
N ALA A 60 -22.31 -14.62 16.27
CA ALA A 60 -22.68 -16.01 16.56
C ALA A 60 -21.46 -16.95 16.59
N GLN A 61 -20.42 -16.66 15.79
CA GLN A 61 -19.14 -17.37 15.87
C GLN A 61 -18.29 -16.80 17.00
N ALA A 62 -18.30 -17.41 18.18
CA ALA A 62 -17.60 -16.84 19.34
C ALA A 62 -16.06 -16.97 19.30
N THR A 63 -15.52 -17.97 18.60
CA THR A 63 -14.11 -18.36 18.63
C THR A 63 -13.42 -18.14 17.29
N ALA A 64 -12.15 -17.73 17.31
CA ALA A 64 -11.32 -17.69 16.11
C ALA A 64 -10.79 -19.10 15.83
N GLU A 65 -11.20 -19.66 14.70
CA GLU A 65 -10.81 -20.99 14.27
C GLU A 65 -10.48 -21.01 12.77
N ALA A 66 -9.37 -21.66 12.43
CA ALA A 66 -8.97 -21.93 11.07
C ALA A 66 -8.46 -23.36 10.93
N GLU A 67 -8.57 -23.92 9.74
CA GLU A 67 -7.89 -25.17 9.37
C GLU A 67 -6.80 -24.86 8.37
N ILE A 68 -5.65 -25.53 8.52
CA ILE A 68 -4.53 -25.41 7.59
C ILE A 68 -3.93 -26.80 7.30
N ALA A 69 -3.49 -27.02 6.07
CA ALA A 69 -2.75 -28.21 5.66
C ALA A 69 -1.74 -27.85 4.56
N PRO A 70 -0.65 -28.62 4.38
CA PRO A 70 0.13 -28.56 3.15
C PRO A 70 -0.79 -28.78 1.94
N ALA A 71 -0.64 -27.98 0.90
CA ALA A 71 -1.43 -28.13 -0.33
C ALA A 71 -1.20 -29.52 -0.95
N SER A 72 -2.26 -30.07 -1.56
CA SER A 72 -2.24 -31.35 -2.29
C SER A 72 -2.99 -31.22 -3.62
N ASP A 73 -2.59 -31.98 -4.62
CA ASP A 73 -3.18 -31.92 -5.97
C ASP A 73 -4.60 -32.53 -6.04
N GLY A 74 -4.94 -33.42 -5.10
CA GLY A 74 -6.25 -34.06 -5.00
C GLY A 74 -7.27 -33.23 -4.19
N PRO A 75 -8.58 -33.47 -4.35
CA PRO A 75 -9.64 -32.69 -3.72
C PRO A 75 -9.80 -32.94 -2.20
N SER A 76 -9.09 -33.91 -1.64
CA SER A 76 -9.19 -34.33 -0.23
C SER A 76 -8.37 -33.42 0.72
N LEU A 77 -8.47 -32.10 0.55
CA LEU A 77 -7.70 -31.10 1.30
C LEU A 77 -7.91 -31.20 2.83
N GLY A 78 -9.10 -31.63 3.26
CA GLY A 78 -9.46 -31.81 4.67
C GLY A 78 -8.80 -33.01 5.38
N ALA A 79 -8.14 -33.91 4.66
CA ALA A 79 -7.68 -35.19 5.23
C ALA A 79 -6.47 -35.05 6.17
N ARG A 80 -5.72 -33.93 6.10
CA ARG A 80 -4.49 -33.69 6.88
C ARG A 80 -4.48 -32.31 7.55
N THR A 81 -5.66 -31.75 7.82
CA THR A 81 -5.77 -30.44 8.41
C THR A 81 -5.37 -30.44 9.87
N VAL A 82 -4.75 -29.36 10.28
CA VAL A 82 -4.56 -28.99 11.67
C VAL A 82 -5.53 -27.86 11.97
N ARG A 83 -6.29 -27.99 13.07
CA ARG A 83 -7.10 -26.90 13.60
C ARG A 83 -6.20 -25.95 14.36
N VAL A 84 -6.30 -24.67 14.05
CA VAL A 84 -5.59 -23.59 14.74
C VAL A 84 -6.62 -22.64 15.32
N VAL A 85 -6.44 -22.30 16.59
CA VAL A 85 -7.29 -21.34 17.31
C VAL A 85 -6.55 -20.03 17.44
N GLY A 86 -7.31 -18.95 17.62
CA GLY A 86 -6.76 -17.60 17.72
C GLY A 86 -7.50 -16.73 18.72
N SER A 87 -7.41 -15.42 18.54
CA SER A 87 -8.12 -14.42 19.35
C SER A 87 -9.32 -13.87 18.60
N SER A 88 -10.31 -13.38 19.35
CA SER A 88 -11.48 -12.72 18.78
C SER A 88 -11.84 -11.50 19.60
N SER A 89 -12.37 -10.49 18.92
CA SER A 89 -12.80 -9.23 19.53
C SER A 89 -14.04 -8.72 18.82
N GLU A 90 -15.00 -8.26 19.60
CA GLU A 90 -16.21 -7.62 19.06
C GLU A 90 -15.96 -6.13 18.82
N ILE A 91 -16.67 -5.61 17.83
CA ILE A 91 -16.72 -4.17 17.53
C ILE A 91 -18.16 -3.81 17.16
N GLU A 92 -18.65 -2.72 17.74
CA GLU A 92 -19.89 -2.07 17.32
C GLU A 92 -19.52 -0.94 16.33
N ASN A 93 -20.21 -0.89 15.19
CA ASN A 93 -19.97 0.08 14.13
C ASN A 93 -21.29 0.41 13.42
N GLU A 94 -21.26 1.30 12.44
CA GLU A 94 -22.43 1.77 11.70
C GLU A 94 -23.15 0.68 10.87
N ASN A 95 -22.48 -0.45 10.59
CA ASN A 95 -23.05 -1.63 9.95
C ASN A 95 -23.50 -2.72 10.95
N GLY A 96 -23.46 -2.41 12.26
CA GLY A 96 -23.88 -3.26 13.37
C GLY A 96 -22.77 -4.07 14.03
N ALA A 97 -23.14 -4.82 15.07
CA ALA A 97 -22.23 -5.70 15.80
C ALA A 97 -21.51 -6.69 14.88
N ALA A 98 -20.18 -6.72 14.98
CA ALA A 98 -19.34 -7.66 14.27
C ALA A 98 -18.29 -8.25 15.21
N ARG A 99 -17.77 -9.43 14.84
CA ARG A 99 -16.64 -10.04 15.52
C ARG A 99 -15.51 -10.26 14.53
N TYR A 100 -14.33 -9.77 14.90
CA TYR A 100 -13.10 -10.03 14.17
C TYR A 100 -12.33 -11.16 14.85
N HIS A 101 -11.73 -12.00 14.02
CA HIS A 101 -11.00 -13.19 14.39
C HIS A 101 -9.59 -13.12 13.82
N GLN A 102 -8.60 -13.50 14.61
CA GLN A 102 -7.20 -13.45 14.23
C GLN A 102 -6.52 -14.77 14.54
N VAL A 103 -5.94 -15.41 13.52
CA VAL A 103 -5.25 -16.69 13.64
C VAL A 103 -3.84 -16.58 13.08
N ARG A 104 -2.85 -17.09 13.82
CA ARG A 104 -1.46 -17.20 13.37
C ARG A 104 -1.12 -18.65 13.04
N PHE A 105 -0.61 -18.88 11.84
CA PHE A 105 -0.05 -20.15 11.41
C PHE A 105 1.45 -20.12 11.62
N THR A 106 1.97 -20.90 12.57
CA THR A 106 3.40 -20.96 12.91
C THR A 106 3.99 -22.33 12.60
N GLY A 107 5.32 -22.43 12.57
CA GLY A 107 6.02 -23.68 12.32
C GLY A 107 5.86 -24.20 10.89
N LEU A 108 5.52 -23.31 9.94
CA LEU A 108 5.36 -23.67 8.53
C LEU A 108 6.71 -24.09 7.93
N GLU A 109 6.63 -24.88 6.85
CA GLU A 109 7.79 -25.24 6.05
C GLU A 109 8.10 -24.11 5.04
N PRO A 110 9.37 -23.70 4.90
CA PRO A 110 9.77 -22.72 3.90
C PRO A 110 9.49 -23.18 2.47
N GLY A 111 9.10 -22.25 1.60
CA GLY A 111 8.89 -22.50 0.17
C GLY A 111 7.81 -23.55 -0.11
N ARG A 112 6.81 -23.67 0.76
CA ARG A 112 5.75 -24.68 0.68
C ARG A 112 4.40 -24.01 0.45
N ALA A 113 3.59 -24.61 -0.42
CA ALA A 113 2.20 -24.20 -0.60
C ALA A 113 1.33 -24.81 0.50
N TYR A 114 0.46 -23.99 1.08
CA TYR A 114 -0.51 -24.36 2.11
C TYR A 114 -1.91 -23.97 1.67
N VAL A 115 -2.88 -24.81 2.01
CA VAL A 115 -4.31 -24.48 1.93
C VAL A 115 -4.84 -24.20 3.32
N TYR A 116 -5.74 -23.22 3.43
CA TYR A 116 -6.40 -22.89 4.67
C TYR A 116 -7.86 -22.50 4.45
N ARG A 117 -8.66 -22.52 5.52
CA ARG A 117 -10.02 -21.97 5.55
C ARG A 117 -10.36 -21.51 6.96
N VAL A 118 -11.28 -20.57 7.08
CA VAL A 118 -11.69 -19.96 8.36
C VAL A 118 -13.13 -20.31 8.71
N LYS A 119 -13.43 -20.38 10.00
CA LYS A 119 -14.72 -20.84 10.53
C LYS A 119 -15.69 -19.68 10.73
N GLY A 120 -16.94 -19.86 10.31
CA GLY A 120 -18.10 -19.09 10.78
C GLY A 120 -19.13 -19.99 11.46
N SER A 121 -20.18 -19.40 12.02
CA SER A 121 -21.19 -20.12 12.81
C SER A 121 -21.94 -21.14 11.94
N GLU A 122 -22.24 -20.78 10.68
CA GLU A 122 -22.96 -21.64 9.73
C GLU A 122 -22.06 -22.44 8.79
N GLY A 123 -20.73 -22.34 8.89
CA GLY A 123 -19.87 -23.05 7.96
C GLY A 123 -18.40 -22.68 7.98
N TRP A 124 -17.76 -22.89 6.85
CA TRP A 124 -16.37 -22.53 6.59
C TRP A 124 -16.32 -21.66 5.36
N SER A 125 -15.30 -20.80 5.25
CA SER A 125 -14.91 -20.25 3.96
C SER A 125 -14.55 -21.37 2.97
N GLU A 126 -14.44 -21.00 1.70
CA GLU A 126 -13.74 -21.81 0.72
C GLU A 126 -12.30 -22.11 1.15
N TRP A 127 -11.69 -23.10 0.50
CA TRP A 127 -10.25 -23.33 0.60
C TRP A 127 -9.50 -22.24 -0.13
N LEU A 128 -8.66 -21.55 0.62
CA LEU A 128 -7.74 -20.52 0.17
C LEU A 128 -6.33 -21.09 0.16
N GLN A 129 -5.44 -20.57 -0.67
CA GLN A 129 -4.09 -21.11 -0.82
C GLN A 129 -3.05 -20.00 -0.84
N PHE A 130 -1.99 -20.16 -0.06
CA PHE A 130 -0.81 -19.28 -0.10
C PHE A 130 0.47 -20.12 -0.17
N ARG A 131 1.60 -19.45 -0.39
CA ARG A 131 2.94 -20.07 -0.36
C ARG A 131 3.85 -19.29 0.58
N THR A 132 4.52 -20.00 1.48
CA THR A 132 5.53 -19.41 2.37
C THR A 132 6.75 -18.96 1.58
N ALA A 133 7.47 -17.98 2.12
CA ALA A 133 8.77 -17.58 1.58
C ALA A 133 9.74 -18.77 1.60
N SER A 134 10.67 -18.81 0.65
CA SER A 134 11.78 -19.75 0.69
C SER A 134 12.74 -19.45 1.84
N ALA A 135 13.44 -20.47 2.36
CA ALA A 135 14.48 -20.28 3.37
C ALA A 135 15.70 -19.52 2.81
N GLU A 136 15.89 -19.62 1.50
CA GLU A 136 16.95 -18.95 0.76
C GLU A 136 16.37 -17.79 -0.06
N ALA A 137 17.24 -16.85 -0.46
CA ALA A 137 16.85 -15.79 -1.37
C ALA A 137 16.49 -16.38 -2.75
N GLN A 138 15.24 -16.23 -3.14
CA GLN A 138 14.71 -16.64 -4.45
C GLN A 138 14.04 -15.44 -5.12
N PRO A 139 14.00 -15.38 -6.45
CA PRO A 139 13.28 -14.32 -7.14
C PRO A 139 11.80 -14.31 -6.77
N PHE A 140 11.24 -13.12 -6.62
CA PHE A 140 9.81 -12.90 -6.42
C PHE A 140 9.42 -11.52 -6.92
N ARG A 141 8.13 -11.23 -6.88
CA ARG A 141 7.62 -9.89 -7.15
C ARG A 141 6.59 -9.48 -6.12
N PHE A 142 6.52 -8.19 -5.84
CA PHE A 142 5.49 -7.62 -4.97
C PHE A 142 4.81 -6.44 -5.64
N LEU A 143 3.59 -6.16 -5.18
CA LEU A 143 2.82 -4.98 -5.57
C LEU A 143 3.04 -3.86 -4.57
N TYR A 144 3.07 -2.62 -5.07
CA TYR A 144 3.06 -1.42 -4.26
C TYR A 144 1.87 -0.53 -4.66
N PHE A 145 1.09 -0.16 -3.64
CA PHE A 145 -0.01 0.80 -3.72
C PHE A 145 0.21 1.94 -2.71
N GLY A 146 -0.11 3.17 -3.12
CA GLY A 146 -0.26 4.31 -2.21
C GLY A 146 -1.69 4.81 -2.26
N ASP A 147 -2.22 5.31 -1.14
CA ASP A 147 -3.48 6.08 -1.05
C ASP A 147 -4.63 5.49 -1.87
N THR A 148 -5.23 4.42 -1.36
CA THR A 148 -6.43 3.83 -2.00
C THR A 148 -7.68 4.64 -1.68
N GLN A 149 -7.67 5.35 -0.55
CA GLN A 149 -8.79 6.07 0.03
C GLN A 149 -9.67 6.85 -0.95
N ASN A 150 -10.95 6.97 -0.57
CA ASN A 150 -12.03 7.61 -1.33
C ASN A 150 -12.40 6.87 -2.62
N ASN A 151 -13.70 6.64 -2.84
CA ASN A 151 -14.20 5.99 -4.05
C ASN A 151 -13.49 4.66 -4.32
N ILE A 152 -13.25 3.89 -3.25
CA ILE A 152 -12.37 2.71 -3.29
C ILE A 152 -12.97 1.68 -4.23
N LEU A 153 -14.24 1.34 -4.05
CA LEU A 153 -14.89 0.35 -4.90
C LEU A 153 -15.24 0.91 -6.29
N SER A 154 -15.64 2.17 -6.38
CA SER A 154 -16.12 2.79 -7.63
C SER A 154 -15.01 3.15 -8.62
N ILE A 155 -13.79 3.44 -8.13
CA ILE A 155 -12.66 3.88 -8.94
C ILE A 155 -11.42 3.02 -8.67
N ALA A 156 -10.86 3.07 -7.45
CA ALA A 156 -9.55 2.47 -7.15
C ALA A 156 -9.50 0.94 -7.37
N SER A 157 -10.64 0.25 -7.22
CA SER A 157 -10.77 -1.19 -7.37
C SER A 157 -10.32 -1.68 -8.75
N ARG A 158 -10.51 -0.88 -9.82
CA ARG A 158 -10.06 -1.23 -11.16
C ARG A 158 -8.52 -1.28 -11.24
N VAL A 159 -7.84 -0.41 -10.51
CA VAL A 159 -6.38 -0.30 -10.47
C VAL A 159 -5.80 -1.48 -9.71
N ILE A 160 -6.36 -1.76 -8.53
CA ILE A 160 -5.99 -2.91 -7.70
C ILE A 160 -6.14 -4.22 -8.49
N ARG A 161 -7.30 -4.44 -9.11
CA ARG A 161 -7.57 -5.66 -9.89
C ARG A 161 -6.68 -5.76 -11.13
N GLN A 162 -6.44 -4.64 -11.82
CA GLN A 162 -5.51 -4.61 -12.95
C GLN A 162 -4.08 -4.97 -12.51
N ALA A 163 -3.63 -4.51 -11.34
CA ALA A 163 -2.32 -4.83 -10.81
C ALA A 163 -2.16 -6.33 -10.54
N PHE A 164 -3.13 -6.97 -9.88
CA PHE A 164 -3.11 -8.43 -9.68
C PHE A 164 -3.15 -9.20 -11.00
N HIS A 165 -3.99 -8.76 -11.95
CA HIS A 165 -4.09 -9.38 -13.26
C HIS A 165 -2.76 -9.29 -14.05
N ALA A 166 -2.13 -8.13 -14.08
CA ALA A 166 -0.91 -7.89 -14.85
C ALA A 166 0.35 -8.52 -14.21
N THR A 167 0.38 -8.64 -12.88
CA THR A 167 1.57 -9.06 -12.15
C THR A 167 1.76 -10.57 -12.14
N ALA A 168 0.71 -11.35 -12.39
CA ALA A 168 0.72 -12.82 -12.39
C ALA A 168 1.43 -13.41 -11.15
N SER A 169 0.67 -13.64 -10.07
CA SER A 169 1.13 -14.22 -8.79
C SER A 169 2.14 -13.34 -8.03
N PRO A 170 1.75 -12.12 -7.57
CA PRO A 170 2.54 -11.39 -6.60
C PRO A 170 2.67 -12.18 -5.29
N ALA A 171 3.85 -12.11 -4.68
CA ALA A 171 4.17 -12.79 -3.43
C ALA A 171 3.73 -11.98 -2.19
N LEU A 172 3.67 -10.66 -2.31
CA LEU A 172 3.27 -9.71 -1.27
C LEU A 172 2.59 -8.50 -1.92
N VAL A 173 1.81 -7.76 -1.12
CA VAL A 173 1.36 -6.40 -1.45
C VAL A 173 1.74 -5.46 -0.33
N VAL A 174 2.37 -4.34 -0.65
CA VAL A 174 2.71 -3.28 0.29
C VAL A 174 1.81 -2.06 0.06
N HIS A 175 1.25 -1.50 1.14
CA HIS A 175 0.36 -0.32 1.08
C HIS A 175 0.98 0.84 1.86
N ALA A 176 1.23 1.97 1.21
CA ALA A 176 1.84 3.15 1.85
C ALA A 176 0.83 4.06 2.58
N GLY A 177 -0.12 3.48 3.33
CA GLY A 177 -1.09 4.21 4.15
C GLY A 177 -2.25 4.84 3.38
N ASP A 178 -3.21 5.39 4.15
CA ASP A 178 -4.50 5.89 3.69
C ASP A 178 -5.25 4.84 2.85
N LEU A 179 -5.48 3.68 3.47
CA LEU A 179 -6.24 2.58 2.88
C LEU A 179 -7.72 2.93 2.79
N VAL A 180 -8.20 3.61 3.82
CA VAL A 180 -9.54 4.20 3.94
C VAL A 180 -9.41 5.70 4.22
N ALA A 181 -10.49 6.46 4.04
CA ALA A 181 -10.57 7.90 4.20
C ALA A 181 -11.17 8.30 5.56
N GLN A 182 -10.78 7.63 6.65
CA GLN A 182 -11.29 7.97 7.99
C GLN A 182 -10.97 9.43 8.32
N ARG A 183 -11.95 10.18 8.79
CA ARG A 183 -11.81 11.58 9.19
C ARG A 183 -12.84 11.89 10.24
N ASP A 184 -12.55 12.93 11.02
CA ASP A 184 -13.40 13.37 12.12
C ASP A 184 -13.59 12.23 13.15
N ASN A 185 -14.64 12.31 13.97
CA ASN A 185 -15.00 11.26 14.93
C ASN A 185 -15.72 10.05 14.30
N LEU A 186 -15.66 9.90 12.97
CA LEU A 186 -16.34 8.83 12.22
C LEU A 186 -15.35 7.74 11.80
N ALA A 187 -15.53 6.54 12.33
CA ALA A 187 -14.92 5.34 11.79
C ALA A 187 -15.74 4.85 10.58
N HIS A 188 -15.09 4.65 9.43
CA HIS A 188 -15.73 4.23 8.17
C HIS A 188 -15.58 2.71 7.96
N ASP A 189 -16.38 1.88 8.65
CA ASP A 189 -16.46 0.45 8.41
C ASP A 189 -16.91 0.13 6.98
N ASP A 190 -17.74 0.98 6.37
CA ASP A 190 -18.13 0.88 4.96
C ASP A 190 -16.92 0.94 4.01
N GLU A 191 -15.98 1.86 4.20
CA GLU A 191 -14.77 1.95 3.38
C GLU A 191 -13.81 0.78 3.62
N TRP A 192 -13.75 0.22 4.84
CA TRP A 192 -13.07 -1.06 5.07
C TRP A 192 -13.75 -2.21 4.30
N GLY A 193 -15.08 -2.18 4.20
CA GLY A 193 -15.86 -3.06 3.34
C GLY A 193 -15.49 -2.91 1.86
N GLU A 194 -15.40 -1.67 1.37
CA GLU A 194 -14.99 -1.38 0.00
C GLU A 194 -13.56 -1.85 -0.28
N TRP A 195 -12.62 -1.58 0.63
CA TRP A 195 -11.21 -1.96 0.48
C TRP A 195 -11.03 -3.48 0.43
N THR A 196 -11.68 -4.20 1.34
CA THR A 196 -11.66 -5.67 1.33
C THR A 196 -12.35 -6.25 0.10
N GLN A 197 -13.43 -5.63 -0.41
CA GLN A 197 -14.09 -6.04 -1.65
C GLN A 197 -13.28 -5.69 -2.92
N ALA A 198 -12.53 -4.60 -2.90
CA ALA A 198 -11.67 -4.18 -4.01
C ALA A 198 -10.56 -5.21 -4.25
N GLY A 199 -9.88 -5.65 -3.19
CA GLY A 199 -8.89 -6.73 -3.24
C GLY A 199 -9.50 -8.13 -3.37
N GLY A 200 -10.62 -8.37 -2.67
CA GLY A 200 -11.39 -9.61 -2.70
C GLY A 200 -10.54 -10.84 -2.41
N TYR A 201 -10.70 -11.88 -3.24
CA TYR A 201 -9.94 -13.13 -3.14
C TYR A 201 -8.42 -12.92 -3.14
N ASN A 202 -7.91 -11.83 -3.73
CA ASN A 202 -6.47 -11.60 -3.78
C ASN A 202 -5.90 -11.30 -2.39
N TYR A 203 -6.63 -10.58 -1.55
CA TYR A 203 -6.17 -10.23 -0.19
C TYR A 203 -6.21 -11.43 0.76
N SER A 204 -6.98 -12.46 0.43
CA SER A 204 -7.03 -13.70 1.20
C SER A 204 -5.97 -14.73 0.76
N ILE A 205 -5.28 -14.53 -0.36
CA ILE A 205 -4.23 -15.47 -0.82
C ILE A 205 -2.84 -14.83 -0.96
N VAL A 206 -2.76 -13.51 -1.07
CA VAL A 206 -1.50 -12.76 -1.11
C VAL A 206 -1.39 -11.98 0.20
N PRO A 207 -0.29 -12.12 0.96
CA PRO A 207 -0.11 -11.41 2.22
C PRO A 207 0.04 -9.89 2.02
N GLN A 208 -0.67 -9.13 2.85
CA GLN A 208 -0.67 -7.67 2.88
C GLN A 208 0.31 -7.14 3.93
N LEU A 209 1.08 -6.09 3.58
CA LEU A 209 1.97 -5.33 4.46
C LEU A 209 1.53 -3.85 4.44
N PRO A 210 0.58 -3.46 5.29
CA PRO A 210 0.09 -2.09 5.34
C PRO A 210 0.94 -1.20 6.27
N ALA A 211 1.24 0.01 5.84
CA ALA A 211 1.58 1.13 6.71
C ALA A 211 0.32 1.91 7.08
N THR A 212 0.32 2.60 8.22
CA THR A 212 -0.70 3.59 8.55
C THR A 212 -0.40 4.91 7.84
N GLY A 213 -1.45 5.57 7.37
CA GLY A 213 -1.48 6.97 7.00
C GLY A 213 -2.19 7.81 8.05
N ASN A 214 -2.45 9.08 7.74
CA ASN A 214 -3.19 9.94 8.67
C ASN A 214 -4.67 9.60 8.70
N HIS A 215 -5.22 9.01 7.64
CA HIS A 215 -6.61 8.54 7.61
C HIS A 215 -6.80 7.14 8.24
N GLU A 216 -5.77 6.55 8.84
CA GLU A 216 -5.94 5.44 9.78
C GLU A 216 -6.13 5.93 11.23
N TYR A 217 -6.06 7.24 11.47
CA TYR A 217 -6.33 7.89 12.75
C TYR A 217 -7.67 8.62 12.71
N VAL A 218 -8.36 8.71 13.85
CA VAL A 218 -9.47 9.64 14.06
C VAL A 218 -8.93 10.91 14.70
N ASP A 219 -9.48 12.04 14.28
CA ASP A 219 -9.24 13.35 14.89
C ASP A 219 -10.29 13.55 15.97
N ASN A 220 -9.89 13.48 17.25
CA ASN A 220 -10.78 13.78 18.37
C ASN A 220 -10.55 15.23 18.82
N GLU A 221 -11.49 16.12 18.53
CA GLU A 221 -11.47 17.48 19.06
C GLU A 221 -11.62 17.46 20.58
N LEU A 222 -10.60 17.98 21.27
CA LEU A 222 -10.59 18.16 22.71
C LEU A 222 -11.34 19.44 23.10
N PRO A 223 -11.84 19.56 24.35
CA PRO A 223 -12.59 20.74 24.79
C PRO A 223 -11.85 22.08 24.69
N ASP A 224 -10.52 22.06 24.57
CA ASP A 224 -9.67 23.24 24.37
C ASP A 224 -9.47 23.62 22.90
N GLY A 225 -10.12 22.90 21.97
CA GLY A 225 -10.06 23.12 20.52
C GLY A 225 -8.83 22.50 19.85
N THR A 226 -8.03 21.69 20.56
CA THR A 226 -6.93 20.92 19.96
C THR A 226 -7.42 19.55 19.47
N GLU A 227 -6.79 19.01 18.43
CA GLU A 227 -7.09 17.67 17.92
C GLU A 227 -6.16 16.63 18.56
N GLN A 228 -6.73 15.52 19.00
CA GLN A 228 -5.98 14.33 19.40
C GLN A 228 -6.12 13.24 18.34
N TYR A 229 -4.99 12.84 17.75
CA TYR A 229 -4.93 11.68 16.88
C TYR A 229 -5.06 10.40 17.71
N VAL A 230 -6.04 9.57 17.39
CA VAL A 230 -6.21 8.23 17.98
C VAL A 230 -6.26 7.20 16.87
N LEU A 231 -5.51 6.11 16.99
CA LEU A 231 -5.54 5.05 15.97
C LEU A 231 -6.96 4.50 15.82
N GLY A 232 -7.45 4.45 14.59
CA GLY A 232 -8.79 4.03 14.25
C GLY A 232 -9.11 2.63 14.79
N PRO A 233 -10.34 2.41 15.29
CA PRO A 233 -10.68 1.19 16.01
C PRO A 233 -10.60 -0.06 15.13
N HIS A 234 -10.74 0.06 13.81
CA HIS A 234 -10.66 -1.06 12.88
C HIS A 234 -9.24 -1.57 12.66
N TRP A 235 -8.22 -0.70 12.67
CA TRP A 235 -6.84 -1.08 12.34
C TRP A 235 -6.35 -2.35 13.08
N PRO A 236 -6.43 -2.44 14.42
CA PRO A 236 -5.96 -3.62 15.14
C PRO A 236 -6.76 -4.89 14.83
N HIS A 237 -7.93 -4.78 14.21
CA HIS A 237 -8.79 -5.91 13.86
C HIS A 237 -8.58 -6.40 12.44
N GLN A 238 -8.29 -5.50 11.49
CA GLN A 238 -8.11 -5.83 10.07
C GLN A 238 -6.85 -6.64 9.78
N PHE A 239 -5.83 -6.53 10.63
CA PHE A 239 -4.52 -7.08 10.35
C PHE A 239 -3.93 -7.81 11.55
N VAL A 240 -3.22 -8.91 11.27
CA VAL A 240 -2.43 -9.64 12.25
C VAL A 240 -0.95 -9.36 11.98
N LEU A 241 -0.49 -8.18 12.40
CA LEU A 241 0.86 -7.68 12.11
C LEU A 241 1.92 -8.27 13.06
N PRO A 242 3.20 -8.34 12.65
CA PRO A 242 4.28 -8.70 13.56
C PRO A 242 4.42 -7.73 14.74
N ALA A 243 4.76 -8.24 15.92
CA ALA A 243 4.93 -7.45 17.14
C ALA A 243 6.39 -7.05 17.41
N ASN A 244 7.17 -6.79 16.35
CA ASN A 244 8.61 -6.46 16.38
C ASN A 244 8.92 -4.98 16.10
N GLY A 245 7.91 -4.13 16.15
CA GLY A 245 7.98 -2.67 15.94
C GLY A 245 8.69 -1.88 17.03
N ALA A 246 8.72 -0.56 16.82
CA ALA A 246 9.16 0.40 17.82
C ALA A 246 8.15 0.45 18.98
N ASP A 247 8.63 0.42 20.23
CA ASP A 247 7.73 0.45 21.40
C ASP A 247 6.81 1.67 21.42
N ALA A 248 7.27 2.81 20.91
CA ALA A 248 6.49 4.05 20.82
C ALA A 248 5.32 3.99 19.80
N ALA A 249 5.30 2.99 18.91
CA ALA A 249 4.29 2.82 17.85
C ALA A 249 4.11 1.32 17.51
N LYS A 250 3.98 0.48 18.54
CA LYS A 250 4.07 -0.98 18.41
C LYS A 250 2.94 -1.63 17.60
N ALA A 251 1.79 -0.97 17.50
CA ALA A 251 0.63 -1.45 16.76
C ALA A 251 0.71 -1.18 15.24
N THR A 252 1.64 -0.33 14.81
CA THR A 252 1.67 0.23 13.45
C THR A 252 3.04 0.14 12.80
N THR A 253 4.10 -0.06 13.58
CA THR A 253 5.47 -0.30 13.10
C THR A 253 5.85 -1.75 13.24
N TYR A 254 6.59 -2.28 12.25
CA TYR A 254 7.06 -3.66 12.24
C TYR A 254 8.04 -3.87 11.09
N PHE A 255 8.74 -5.01 11.09
CA PHE A 255 9.47 -5.46 9.91
C PHE A 255 9.12 -6.89 9.52
N VAL A 256 9.25 -7.20 8.23
CA VAL A 256 9.07 -8.53 7.65
C VAL A 256 10.30 -8.85 6.80
N ASP A 257 10.86 -10.05 7.00
CA ASP A 257 11.88 -10.60 6.12
C ASP A 257 11.23 -11.56 5.11
N TYR A 258 11.45 -11.30 3.81
CA TYR A 258 10.93 -12.13 2.72
C TYR A 258 12.01 -12.32 1.63
N GLN A 259 12.48 -13.56 1.46
CA GLN A 259 13.41 -13.99 0.40
C GLN A 259 14.60 -13.02 0.14
N GLY A 260 15.23 -12.55 1.22
CA GLY A 260 16.39 -11.66 1.13
C GLY A 260 16.06 -10.16 1.03
N VAL A 261 14.81 -9.76 1.26
CA VAL A 261 14.39 -8.37 1.46
C VAL A 261 13.91 -8.18 2.88
N ARG A 262 14.32 -7.08 3.51
CA ARG A 262 13.71 -6.58 4.75
C ARG A 262 12.79 -5.43 4.41
N PHE A 263 11.51 -5.61 4.66
CA PHE A 263 10.50 -4.55 4.61
C PHE A 263 10.36 -3.95 6.01
N ILE A 264 10.54 -2.65 6.14
CA ILE A 264 10.42 -1.91 7.41
C ILE A 264 9.28 -0.93 7.27
N ILE A 265 8.26 -1.09 8.11
CA ILE A 265 7.06 -0.26 8.10
C ILE A 265 7.17 0.73 9.26
N LEU A 266 7.11 2.02 8.94
CA LEU A 266 7.10 3.12 9.91
C LEU A 266 5.73 3.82 9.91
N ASP A 267 5.50 4.57 10.97
CA ASP A 267 4.27 5.32 11.17
C ASP A 267 4.58 6.82 11.24
N GLY A 268 4.37 7.51 10.12
CA GLY A 268 4.65 8.93 10.03
C GLY A 268 3.66 9.79 10.82
N THR A 269 2.40 9.36 10.99
CA THR A 269 1.40 10.07 11.79
C THR A 269 1.77 10.02 13.27
N ALA A 270 2.05 8.83 13.82
CA ALA A 270 2.50 8.69 15.19
C ALA A 270 3.84 9.41 15.44
N ALA A 271 4.73 9.41 14.44
CA ALA A 271 5.99 10.14 14.53
C ALA A 271 5.78 11.66 14.62
N LEU A 272 4.92 12.22 13.79
CA LEU A 272 4.67 13.66 13.72
C LEU A 272 3.84 14.17 14.90
N GLU A 273 2.82 13.40 15.31
CA GLU A 273 1.74 13.89 16.17
C GLU A 273 1.70 13.23 17.55
N LEU A 274 2.26 12.02 17.71
CA LEU A 274 2.13 11.23 18.95
C LEU A 274 3.44 11.04 19.71
N GLY A 275 4.43 11.89 19.44
CA GLY A 275 5.74 11.86 20.13
C GLY A 275 6.57 10.62 19.82
N ALA A 276 6.22 9.83 18.81
CA ALA A 276 6.90 8.57 18.50
C ALA A 276 8.17 8.72 17.64
N LEU A 277 8.49 9.94 17.16
CA LEU A 277 9.58 10.17 16.20
C LEU A 277 10.93 9.64 16.67
N GLU A 278 11.34 9.98 17.89
CA GLU A 278 12.66 9.62 18.42
C GLU A 278 12.78 8.11 18.65
N GLY A 279 11.72 7.50 19.20
CA GLY A 279 11.64 6.06 19.43
C GLY A 279 11.67 5.27 18.12
N GLN A 280 10.88 5.69 17.13
CA GLN A 280 10.89 5.09 15.80
C GLN A 280 12.24 5.27 15.09
N THR A 281 12.89 6.44 15.21
CA THR A 281 14.20 6.70 14.58
C THR A 281 15.28 5.79 15.15
N ARG A 282 15.35 5.61 16.47
CA ARG A 282 16.29 4.66 17.09
C ARG A 282 16.01 3.22 16.66
N TRP A 283 14.74 2.83 16.66
CA TRP A 283 14.33 1.49 16.25
C TRP A 283 14.67 1.21 14.79
N LEU A 284 14.41 2.18 13.90
CA LEU A 284 14.74 2.10 12.47
C LEU A 284 16.25 1.89 12.28
N ASP A 285 17.08 2.71 12.93
CA ASP A 285 18.53 2.61 12.83
C ASP A 285 19.04 1.24 13.29
N ALA A 286 18.55 0.75 14.44
CA ALA A 286 18.90 -0.57 14.97
C ALA A 286 18.42 -1.71 14.07
N THR A 287 17.19 -1.60 13.53
CA THR A 287 16.58 -2.63 12.65
C THR A 287 17.34 -2.75 11.34
N LEU A 288 17.76 -1.62 10.77
CA LEU A 288 18.61 -1.59 9.57
C LEU A 288 20.04 -2.07 9.88
N ALA A 289 20.61 -1.69 11.01
CA ALA A 289 21.94 -2.16 11.44
C ALA A 289 22.00 -3.68 11.60
N ALA A 290 20.91 -4.29 12.11
CA ALA A 290 20.79 -5.72 12.31
C ALA A 290 20.35 -6.48 11.03
N SER A 291 20.02 -5.76 9.95
CA SER A 291 19.54 -6.38 8.71
C SER A 291 20.65 -7.16 8.02
N LYS A 292 20.36 -8.42 7.71
CA LYS A 292 21.18 -9.28 6.83
C LYS A 292 20.57 -9.41 5.44
N ALA A 293 19.48 -8.69 5.18
CA ALA A 293 18.81 -8.71 3.91
C ALA A 293 19.72 -8.14 2.82
N ARG A 294 19.54 -8.63 1.59
CA ARG A 294 20.16 -8.03 0.41
C ARG A 294 19.53 -6.67 0.19
N TRP A 295 18.22 -6.60 0.14
CA TRP A 295 17.51 -5.34 -0.10
C TRP A 295 16.80 -4.86 1.17
N ASN A 296 16.85 -3.57 1.44
CA ASN A 296 16.09 -2.92 2.50
C ASN A 296 15.10 -1.94 1.86
N VAL A 297 13.81 -2.17 2.13
CA VAL A 297 12.70 -1.35 1.66
C VAL A 297 12.04 -0.75 2.87
N VAL A 298 11.94 0.58 2.92
CA VAL A 298 11.22 1.29 3.98
C VAL A 298 9.90 1.81 3.42
N LEU A 299 8.80 1.60 4.15
CA LEU A 299 7.45 1.97 3.77
C LEU A 299 6.84 2.84 4.87
N PHE A 300 6.31 4.01 4.50
CA PHE A 300 5.54 4.88 5.41
C PHE A 300 4.79 5.94 4.62
N HIS A 301 3.75 6.50 5.21
CA HIS A 301 2.78 7.30 4.46
C HIS A 301 3.30 8.67 4.01
N GLN A 302 3.69 9.57 4.94
CA GLN A 302 3.99 10.96 4.58
C GLN A 302 5.35 11.11 3.86
N PRO A 303 5.39 11.71 2.65
CA PRO A 303 6.62 11.88 1.88
C PRO A 303 7.61 12.79 2.61
N ILE A 304 8.89 12.44 2.60
CA ILE A 304 9.95 13.37 3.04
C ILE A 304 10.33 14.35 1.92
N PHE A 305 10.04 13.99 0.67
CA PHE A 305 10.16 14.84 -0.51
C PHE A 305 8.80 14.90 -1.19
N THR A 306 8.12 16.04 -1.09
CA THR A 306 6.74 16.17 -1.56
C THR A 306 6.66 16.45 -3.06
N CYS A 307 5.67 15.88 -3.75
CA CYS A 307 5.30 16.26 -5.12
C CYS A 307 4.12 17.22 -5.21
N ALA A 308 3.30 17.36 -4.17
CA ALA A 308 2.09 18.18 -4.18
C ALA A 308 2.19 19.45 -3.31
N ARG A 309 2.77 19.32 -2.11
CA ARG A 309 2.81 20.39 -1.10
C ARG A 309 3.95 21.36 -1.35
N PRO A 310 3.85 22.62 -0.86
CA PRO A 310 4.92 23.58 -1.05
C PRO A 310 6.16 23.26 -0.22
N ASN A 311 6.08 22.50 0.87
CA ASN A 311 7.23 22.17 1.71
C ASN A 311 7.34 20.67 1.95
N ASP A 312 8.58 20.17 1.97
CA ASP A 312 8.90 18.82 2.40
C ASP A 312 8.49 18.61 3.87
N THR A 313 8.24 17.36 4.27
CA THR A 313 7.97 17.02 5.67
C THR A 313 9.25 17.12 6.51
N ALA A 314 9.59 18.34 6.92
CA ALA A 314 10.90 18.69 7.47
C ALA A 314 11.30 17.85 8.71
N LYS A 315 10.36 17.58 9.62
CA LYS A 315 10.60 16.77 10.83
C LYS A 315 11.03 15.34 10.46
N LEU A 316 10.25 14.66 9.63
CA LEU A 316 10.58 13.29 9.17
C LEU A 316 11.85 13.27 8.33
N LYS A 317 12.01 14.23 7.43
CA LYS A 317 13.22 14.36 6.60
C LYS A 317 14.47 14.51 7.44
N ALA A 318 14.46 15.38 8.45
CA ALA A 318 15.61 15.59 9.34
C ALA A 318 15.95 14.36 10.17
N ALA A 319 14.95 13.59 10.61
CA ALA A 319 15.16 12.41 11.44
C ALA A 319 15.55 11.16 10.65
N TRP A 320 14.87 10.88 9.53
CA TRP A 320 14.94 9.58 8.87
C TRP A 320 15.84 9.55 7.64
N LYS A 321 15.94 10.64 6.87
CA LYS A 321 16.84 10.71 5.70
C LYS A 321 18.29 10.35 6.05
N PRO A 322 18.90 10.88 7.14
CA PRO A 322 20.27 10.51 7.50
C PRO A 322 20.43 9.02 7.80
N VAL A 323 19.43 8.40 8.42
CA VAL A 323 19.43 6.95 8.70
C VAL A 323 19.34 6.16 7.39
N PHE A 324 18.44 6.54 6.49
CA PHE A 324 18.29 5.88 5.19
C PHE A 324 19.59 5.90 4.37
N GLU A 325 20.27 7.05 4.34
CA GLU A 325 21.53 7.22 3.62
C GLU A 325 22.68 6.45 4.29
N ALA A 326 22.84 6.57 5.62
CA ALA A 326 23.90 5.89 6.35
C ALA A 326 23.76 4.36 6.30
N ARG A 327 22.52 3.86 6.32
CA ARG A 327 22.20 2.43 6.28
C ARG A 327 21.98 1.88 4.86
N LYS A 328 22.12 2.73 3.83
CA LYS A 328 21.99 2.35 2.42
C LYS A 328 20.65 1.67 2.11
N VAL A 329 19.56 2.28 2.56
CA VAL A 329 18.20 1.86 2.16
C VAL A 329 18.08 1.92 0.64
N ASP A 330 17.45 0.92 0.04
CA ASP A 330 17.35 0.81 -1.42
C ASP A 330 16.15 1.60 -1.95
N LEU A 331 14.97 1.34 -1.37
CA LEU A 331 13.71 1.99 -1.73
C LEU A 331 13.04 2.59 -0.49
N VAL A 332 12.46 3.76 -0.67
CA VAL A 332 11.55 4.40 0.28
C VAL A 332 10.21 4.61 -0.42
N LEU A 333 9.19 3.89 0.02
CA LEU A 333 7.87 3.82 -0.61
C LEU A 333 6.84 4.61 0.24
N GLN A 334 6.17 5.58 -0.38
CA GLN A 334 5.41 6.61 0.32
C GLN A 334 4.13 7.01 -0.41
N GLY A 335 3.11 7.41 0.36
CA GLY A 335 1.82 7.85 -0.16
C GLY A 335 1.62 9.35 0.02
N HIS A 336 0.43 9.71 0.51
CA HIS A 336 -0.03 10.99 1.06
C HIS A 336 -0.13 12.16 0.09
N ASP A 337 0.85 12.34 -0.78
CA ASP A 337 0.70 13.25 -1.90
C ASP A 337 0.07 12.46 -3.03
N HIS A 338 -1.14 12.86 -3.41
CA HIS A 338 -1.92 12.20 -4.45
C HIS A 338 -1.43 12.55 -5.86
N CYS A 339 -0.13 12.33 -6.08
CA CYS A 339 0.63 12.45 -7.30
C CYS A 339 1.68 11.34 -7.35
N TYR A 340 2.37 11.23 -8.47
CA TYR A 340 3.53 10.37 -8.59
C TYR A 340 4.82 11.16 -8.50
N SER A 341 5.81 10.61 -7.82
CA SER A 341 7.16 11.15 -7.76
C SER A 341 8.18 10.02 -7.64
N ARG A 342 9.25 10.09 -8.43
CA ARG A 342 10.48 9.32 -8.23
C ARG A 342 11.63 10.28 -8.07
N LEU A 343 12.37 10.18 -6.97
CA LEU A 343 13.51 11.03 -6.66
C LEU A 343 14.71 10.21 -6.21
N THR A 344 15.85 10.43 -6.86
CA THR A 344 17.15 9.83 -6.50
C THR A 344 18.12 10.83 -5.86
N ALA A 345 17.95 12.14 -6.11
CA ALA A 345 18.78 13.17 -5.49
C ALA A 345 17.98 14.44 -5.21
N GLU A 346 18.11 14.97 -4.00
CA GLU A 346 17.48 16.22 -3.57
C GLU A 346 17.91 17.42 -4.42
N SER A 347 19.15 17.40 -4.92
CA SER A 347 19.74 18.44 -5.79
C SER A 347 19.08 18.54 -7.17
N GLY A 348 18.23 17.58 -7.54
CA GLY A 348 17.37 17.63 -8.70
C GLY A 348 17.81 16.77 -9.89
N LYS A 349 16.88 16.58 -10.83
CA LYS A 349 16.95 15.57 -11.89
C LYS A 349 18.15 15.68 -12.82
N THR A 350 18.66 16.89 -13.07
CA THR A 350 19.86 17.08 -13.90
C THR A 350 21.10 16.50 -13.21
N VAL A 351 21.22 16.71 -11.90
CA VAL A 351 22.32 16.13 -11.09
C VAL A 351 22.15 14.63 -11.01
N SER A 352 20.93 14.14 -10.78
CA SER A 352 20.62 12.71 -10.80
C SER A 352 21.01 12.04 -12.11
N ALA A 353 20.61 12.61 -13.25
CA ALA A 353 20.93 12.09 -14.57
C ALA A 353 22.44 12.04 -14.83
N LYS A 354 23.17 13.09 -14.44
CA LYS A 354 24.64 13.11 -14.53
C LYS A 354 25.28 12.05 -13.63
N ALA A 355 24.83 11.93 -12.38
CA ALA A 355 25.35 10.91 -11.46
C ALA A 355 25.14 9.49 -12.00
N ARG A 356 23.99 9.22 -12.62
CA ARG A 356 23.69 7.94 -13.28
C ARG A 356 24.61 7.71 -14.48
N ALA A 357 24.77 8.69 -15.36
CA ALA A 357 25.65 8.60 -16.53
C ALA A 357 27.12 8.38 -16.13
N ASP A 358 27.56 9.00 -15.02
CA ASP A 358 28.91 8.83 -14.47
C ASP A 358 29.09 7.50 -13.69
N GLY A 359 28.07 6.63 -13.66
CA GLY A 359 28.12 5.36 -12.94
C GLY A 359 28.32 5.52 -11.45
N LYS A 360 27.71 6.54 -10.82
CA LYS A 360 27.73 6.74 -9.36
C LYS A 360 26.73 5.82 -8.67
N VAL A 361 27.02 5.52 -7.41
CA VAL A 361 26.09 4.82 -6.51
C VAL A 361 24.76 5.58 -6.45
N GLN A 362 23.66 4.84 -6.51
CA GLN A 362 22.29 5.34 -6.45
C GLN A 362 21.57 4.70 -5.26
N GLY A 363 20.72 5.48 -4.59
CA GLY A 363 19.95 5.01 -3.44
C GLY A 363 20.17 5.89 -2.20
N PRO A 364 19.15 6.06 -1.34
CA PRO A 364 17.79 5.53 -1.49
C PRO A 364 17.01 6.14 -2.66
N VAL A 365 16.14 5.36 -3.30
CA VAL A 365 15.17 5.86 -4.28
C VAL A 365 13.86 6.16 -3.56
N TYR A 366 13.46 7.43 -3.55
CA TYR A 366 12.23 7.90 -2.90
C TYR A 366 11.08 7.88 -3.90
N LEU A 367 9.98 7.25 -3.53
CA LEU A 367 8.84 7.00 -4.39
C LEU A 367 7.56 7.44 -3.70
N VAL A 368 6.81 8.30 -4.39
CA VAL A 368 5.45 8.69 -4.00
C VAL A 368 4.48 8.15 -5.04
N SER A 369 3.39 7.52 -4.61
CA SER A 369 2.35 7.04 -5.53
C SER A 369 0.94 7.15 -4.97
N VAL A 370 -0.03 7.05 -5.88
CA VAL A 370 -1.46 7.09 -5.60
C VAL A 370 -2.18 6.09 -6.51
N THR A 371 -3.03 5.28 -5.88
CA THR A 371 -3.89 4.27 -6.52
C THR A 371 -5.34 4.75 -6.55
N GLY A 372 -5.75 5.56 -5.57
CA GLY A 372 -7.10 6.07 -5.38
C GLY A 372 -7.48 7.22 -6.30
N SER A 373 -8.72 7.69 -6.16
CA SER A 373 -9.33 8.65 -7.10
C SER A 373 -9.03 10.11 -6.81
N LYS A 374 -8.66 10.45 -5.58
CA LYS A 374 -8.39 11.83 -5.18
C LYS A 374 -7.01 12.19 -5.72
N MET A 375 -6.88 13.34 -6.38
CA MET A 375 -5.65 13.74 -7.08
C MET A 375 -5.20 15.13 -6.66
N TYR A 376 -3.88 15.33 -6.57
CA TYR A 376 -3.27 16.63 -6.31
C TYR A 376 -2.41 17.11 -7.47
N GLY A 377 -2.41 18.43 -7.66
CA GLY A 377 -1.55 19.12 -8.60
C GLY A 377 -0.09 19.12 -8.13
N LEU A 378 0.84 19.11 -9.07
CA LEU A 378 2.26 19.13 -8.82
C LEU A 378 2.71 20.50 -8.29
N ASN A 379 3.55 20.48 -7.26
CA ASN A 379 4.20 21.67 -6.75
C ASN A 379 5.22 22.25 -7.75
N VAL A 380 5.69 23.46 -7.48
CA VAL A 380 6.64 24.18 -8.35
C VAL A 380 8.00 23.47 -8.48
N ARG A 381 8.42 22.68 -7.49
CA ARG A 381 9.70 21.93 -7.51
C ARG A 381 9.62 20.68 -8.39
N ALA A 382 8.45 20.07 -8.52
CA ALA A 382 8.22 18.84 -9.28
C ALA A 382 8.65 18.93 -10.76
N GLY A 383 8.76 20.13 -11.32
CA GLY A 383 9.30 20.34 -12.67
C GLY A 383 10.83 20.15 -12.80
N LYS A 384 11.58 20.25 -11.70
CA LYS A 384 13.05 20.29 -11.71
C LYS A 384 13.70 19.29 -10.75
N GLN A 385 13.03 18.93 -9.66
CA GLN A 385 13.64 18.14 -8.61
C GLN A 385 13.50 16.62 -8.83
N PRO A 386 12.31 16.01 -8.89
CA PRO A 386 12.21 14.57 -9.08
C PRO A 386 12.63 14.15 -10.49
N ASP A 387 13.13 12.93 -10.62
CA ASP A 387 13.50 12.31 -11.89
C ASP A 387 12.27 12.10 -12.78
N ARG A 388 11.15 11.69 -12.17
CA ARG A 388 9.87 11.47 -12.84
C ARG A 388 8.73 11.92 -11.93
N VAL A 389 7.66 12.44 -12.53
CA VAL A 389 6.44 12.85 -11.82
C VAL A 389 5.20 12.54 -12.64
N ALA A 390 4.03 12.50 -12.02
CA ALA A 390 2.73 12.57 -12.69
C ALA A 390 1.72 13.23 -11.76
N GLU A 391 0.73 13.89 -12.32
CA GLU A 391 -0.52 14.26 -11.65
C GLU A 391 -1.70 13.70 -12.44
N ASP A 392 -2.88 13.69 -11.81
CA ASP A 392 -4.14 13.27 -12.43
C ASP A 392 -4.03 11.90 -13.11
N THR A 393 -3.38 10.96 -12.42
CA THR A 393 -3.02 9.64 -12.95
C THR A 393 -3.04 8.60 -11.83
N GLU A 394 -4.00 7.68 -11.87
CA GLU A 394 -4.02 6.47 -11.04
C GLU A 394 -2.93 5.49 -11.47
N LEU A 395 -2.18 4.97 -10.49
CA LEU A 395 -1.03 4.10 -10.74
C LEU A 395 -1.01 2.88 -9.81
N TYR A 396 -0.33 1.84 -10.29
CA TYR A 396 0.16 0.72 -9.47
C TYR A 396 1.61 0.41 -9.84
N GLN A 397 2.34 -0.24 -8.93
CA GLN A 397 3.72 -0.62 -9.18
C GLN A 397 3.95 -2.11 -8.99
N VAL A 398 4.75 -2.66 -9.88
CA VAL A 398 5.26 -4.03 -9.82
C VAL A 398 6.75 -3.95 -9.56
N VAL A 399 7.20 -4.70 -8.56
CA VAL A 399 8.62 -4.76 -8.22
C VAL A 399 9.09 -6.20 -8.28
N ASP A 400 9.89 -6.52 -9.29
CA ASP A 400 10.60 -7.81 -9.37
C ASP A 400 11.90 -7.73 -8.59
N VAL A 401 12.13 -8.71 -7.73
CA VAL A 401 13.30 -8.81 -6.88
C VAL A 401 14.08 -10.06 -7.26
N ALA A 402 15.37 -9.88 -7.55
CA ALA A 402 16.37 -10.93 -7.71
C ALA A 402 17.57 -10.66 -6.78
N ALA A 403 18.55 -11.57 -6.79
CA ALA A 403 19.71 -11.47 -5.89
C ALA A 403 20.59 -10.24 -6.15
N ASP A 404 20.68 -9.80 -7.40
CA ASP A 404 21.55 -8.74 -7.90
C ASP A 404 20.79 -7.60 -8.59
N ARG A 405 19.45 -7.70 -8.70
CA ARG A 405 18.61 -6.71 -9.37
C ARG A 405 17.27 -6.53 -8.68
N LEU A 406 16.86 -5.27 -8.53
CA LEU A 406 15.47 -4.89 -8.24
C LEU A 406 14.93 -4.14 -9.45
N GLN A 407 13.83 -4.60 -10.04
CA GLN A 407 13.19 -3.97 -11.19
C GLN A 407 11.90 -3.31 -10.74
N PHE A 408 11.85 -1.97 -10.74
CA PHE A 408 10.68 -1.20 -10.36
C PHE A 408 9.94 -0.73 -11.60
N ARG A 409 8.65 -1.04 -11.71
CA ARG A 409 7.81 -0.69 -12.87
C ARG A 409 6.51 -0.04 -12.42
N THR A 410 6.24 1.13 -12.95
CA THR A 410 5.03 1.92 -12.67
C THR A 410 4.10 1.85 -13.86
N TYR A 411 2.86 1.43 -13.62
CA TYR A 411 1.83 1.30 -14.64
C TYR A 411 0.65 2.22 -14.34
N THR A 412 0.04 2.76 -15.38
CA THR A 412 -1.26 3.43 -15.27
C THR A 412 -2.37 2.42 -15.00
N ALA A 413 -3.52 2.91 -14.53
CA ALA A 413 -4.73 2.10 -14.34
C ALA A 413 -5.18 1.32 -15.60
N SER A 414 -4.80 1.77 -16.80
CA SER A 414 -5.05 1.06 -18.07
C SER A 414 -3.99 0.01 -18.43
N GLY A 415 -2.99 -0.21 -17.57
CA GLY A 415 -1.90 -1.16 -17.78
C GLY A 415 -0.75 -0.66 -18.64
N ARG A 416 -0.69 0.64 -18.96
CA ARG A 416 0.43 1.21 -19.74
C ARG A 416 1.62 1.50 -18.83
N LEU A 417 2.80 1.03 -19.22
CA LEU A 417 4.06 1.38 -18.56
C LEU A 417 4.27 2.91 -18.60
N TYR A 418 4.49 3.51 -17.44
CA TYR A 418 4.61 4.96 -17.27
C TYR A 418 6.01 5.40 -16.81
N ASP A 419 6.61 4.64 -15.91
CA ASP A 419 7.95 4.86 -15.37
C ASP A 419 8.60 3.52 -15.00
N GLY A 420 9.91 3.50 -14.86
CA GLY A 420 10.59 2.39 -14.21
C GLY A 420 12.11 2.44 -14.31
N PHE A 421 12.73 1.59 -13.52
CA PHE A 421 14.19 1.50 -13.43
C PHE A 421 14.63 0.14 -12.88
N ASP A 422 15.85 -0.24 -13.20
CA ASP A 422 16.55 -1.34 -12.56
C ASP A 422 17.59 -0.80 -11.59
N LEU A 423 17.52 -1.24 -10.34
CA LEU A 423 18.56 -1.06 -9.35
C LEU A 423 19.44 -2.30 -9.38
N ILE A 424 20.64 -2.16 -9.94
CA ILE A 424 21.61 -3.25 -10.13
C ILE A 424 22.62 -3.19 -8.97
N ARG A 425 22.81 -4.31 -8.28
CA ARG A 425 23.73 -4.40 -7.16
C ARG A 425 25.16 -4.56 -7.65
N HIS A 426 26.06 -3.73 -7.14
CA HIS A 426 27.51 -3.91 -7.29
C HIS A 426 28.19 -3.96 -5.92
N ALA A 427 29.45 -4.40 -5.89
CA ALA A 427 30.24 -4.51 -4.66
C ALA A 427 30.40 -3.17 -3.93
N ASP A 428 30.44 -2.06 -4.67
CA ASP A 428 30.63 -0.70 -4.13
C ASP A 428 29.32 0.07 -3.89
N GLY A 429 28.17 -0.49 -4.28
CA GLY A 429 26.84 0.11 -4.14
C GLY A 429 25.98 -0.05 -5.39
N ASN A 430 24.70 0.28 -5.29
CA ASN A 430 23.78 0.03 -6.39
C ASN A 430 23.92 1.05 -7.51
N ARG A 431 23.59 0.65 -8.74
CA ARG A 431 23.47 1.53 -9.91
C ARG A 431 22.05 1.52 -10.41
N LEU A 432 21.52 2.68 -10.75
CA LEU A 432 20.18 2.81 -11.31
C LEU A 432 20.25 2.95 -12.83
N VAL A 433 19.55 2.08 -13.53
CA VAL A 433 19.38 2.10 -14.99
C VAL A 433 17.92 2.40 -15.30
N GLU A 434 17.64 3.50 -15.98
CA GLU A 434 16.27 3.80 -16.42
C GLU A 434 15.88 2.91 -17.60
N ILE A 435 14.59 2.58 -17.71
CA ILE A 435 14.06 1.82 -18.83
C ILE A 435 13.59 2.77 -19.95
N PRO A 436 14.16 2.72 -21.16
CA PRO A 436 13.81 3.62 -22.25
C PRO A 436 12.33 3.55 -22.66
N GLU A 437 11.68 2.39 -22.50
CA GLU A 437 10.29 2.14 -22.85
C GLU A 437 9.32 3.01 -22.04
N ALA A 438 9.75 3.52 -20.88
CA ALA A 438 8.97 4.40 -20.03
C ALA A 438 9.19 5.90 -20.29
N ALA A 439 9.97 6.28 -21.32
CA ALA A 439 10.35 7.66 -21.62
C ALA A 439 9.24 8.54 -22.25
N GLY A 440 7.97 8.15 -22.11
CA GLY A 440 6.82 8.94 -22.61
C GLY A 440 6.71 10.32 -21.95
N PRO A 441 5.82 11.21 -22.47
CA PRO A 441 5.63 12.53 -21.90
C PRO A 441 5.16 12.46 -20.44
N VAL A 442 5.57 13.46 -19.66
CA VAL A 442 5.10 13.63 -18.28
C VAL A 442 3.59 13.91 -18.32
N ARG A 443 2.82 13.18 -17.52
CA ARG A 443 1.37 13.41 -17.40
C ARG A 443 1.12 14.59 -16.46
N ARG A 444 0.55 15.67 -17.02
CA ARG A 444 0.21 16.92 -16.34
C ARG A 444 -1.12 17.48 -16.83
N CYS A 445 -1.77 18.24 -15.98
CA CYS A 445 -2.88 19.09 -16.33
C CYS A 445 -2.38 20.36 -17.04
N ALA A 446 -3.09 20.75 -18.09
CA ALA A 446 -2.93 22.01 -18.80
C ALA A 446 -4.14 22.90 -18.49
N GLY A 447 -4.01 23.73 -17.45
CA GLY A 447 -5.15 24.46 -16.91
C GLY A 447 -6.21 23.49 -16.37
N GLN A 448 -7.41 23.53 -16.93
CA GLN A 448 -8.54 22.67 -16.54
C GLN A 448 -8.59 21.33 -17.30
N THR A 449 -7.64 21.06 -18.18
CA THR A 449 -7.61 19.82 -18.99
C THR A 449 -6.56 18.87 -18.44
N GLY A 450 -6.96 17.65 -18.08
CA GLY A 450 -6.09 16.58 -17.62
C GLY A 450 -5.30 15.90 -18.76
N PRO A 451 -4.37 15.00 -18.42
CA PRO A 451 -3.44 14.38 -19.37
C PRO A 451 -4.10 13.46 -20.41
N ASP A 452 -5.37 13.09 -20.22
CA ASP A 452 -6.15 12.27 -21.16
C ASP A 452 -7.12 13.11 -22.03
N GLY A 453 -7.01 14.44 -22.00
CA GLY A 453 -7.86 15.34 -22.79
C GLY A 453 -9.28 15.55 -22.23
N VAL A 454 -9.53 15.07 -21.01
CA VAL A 454 -10.76 15.27 -20.22
C VAL A 454 -10.51 16.27 -19.08
N PRO A 455 -11.53 16.76 -18.36
CA PRO A 455 -11.31 17.69 -17.25
C PRO A 455 -10.32 17.15 -16.21
N CYS A 456 -9.37 18.00 -15.79
CA CYS A 456 -8.39 17.67 -14.76
C CYS A 456 -9.08 17.50 -13.40
N THR A 457 -8.75 16.43 -12.66
CA THR A 457 -9.28 16.21 -11.29
C THR A 457 -8.29 16.59 -10.19
N ALA A 458 -7.04 16.88 -10.57
CA ALA A 458 -5.98 17.25 -9.65
C ALA A 458 -6.17 18.67 -9.09
N ASN A 459 -6.19 18.78 -7.75
CA ASN A 459 -6.32 20.06 -7.06
C ASN A 459 -4.99 20.49 -6.43
N ALA A 460 -4.69 21.79 -6.43
CA ALA A 460 -3.52 22.30 -5.72
C ALA A 460 -3.60 21.98 -4.22
N LYS A 461 -2.43 21.71 -3.61
CA LYS A 461 -2.30 21.60 -2.15
C LYS A 461 -1.44 22.74 -1.63
N ASP A 462 -2.04 23.49 -0.71
CA ASP A 462 -1.38 24.54 0.06
C ASP A 462 -0.46 23.96 1.16
#